data_AF-A0A2E6I1F6-F1
#
_entry.id   AF-A0A2E6I1F6-F1
#
_cell.length_a   1.000
_cell.length_b   1.000
_cell.length_c   1.000
_cell.angle_alpha   90.00
_cell.angle_beta   90.00
_cell.angle_gamma   90.00
#
_symmetry.space_group_name_H-M   'P 1'
#
loop_
_entity.id
_entity.type
_entity.pdbx_description
1 polymer ?
#
loop_
_entity_poly.entity_id
_entity_poly.type
_entity_poly.pdbx_seq_one_letter_code
_entity_poly.pdbx_strand_id
1 'polypeptide(L)'
;MSRSPENCGKCHMSPDHPQIEIYNESKHGIAFYANRDLMAPDKPGEWVLGRDYSAAPTCATCHISSYMNPQGVFHANTHDVGERISWTLGPVIRTKLNLVEYEDGFKEDYPDTRELPTIGSEVVTTEKVVENETLVSREVPRRVARIVTWDQRRELMKGACRNCHNDTYIDNFYKHFDDLVVLYNEKFARPAKNFMEMLKTDGVLNPDAPFEHEVQWVFWELWHHEGRRARHGASMMGPDYTHWHEMYEVAKHYYSDFLPAVVHAAETKNPEMGRKYAALVENHLAREEHTWMKGLSVEEAEKLRSTYEARYDQ
;
A
#
# COMPACT_ATOMS: atom_id res chain seq x y z
N MET A 1 25.65 1.08 -11.08
CA MET A 1 25.90 1.69 -9.75
C MET A 1 24.65 1.44 -8.91
N SER A 2 24.61 0.38 -8.08
CA SER A 2 23.36 -0.21 -7.53
C SER A 2 22.51 0.70 -6.63
N ARG A 3 23.10 1.79 -6.10
CA ARG A 3 22.41 2.75 -5.22
C ARG A 3 21.61 3.82 -5.96
N SER A 4 21.76 3.90 -7.28
CA SER A 4 21.00 4.86 -8.08
C SER A 4 19.56 4.35 -8.31
N PRO A 5 18.53 5.22 -8.19
CA PRO A 5 17.12 4.85 -8.34
C PRO A 5 16.77 4.10 -9.63
N GLU A 6 17.50 4.39 -10.71
CA GLU A 6 17.28 3.82 -12.04
C GLU A 6 17.47 2.29 -12.08
N ASN A 7 18.27 1.71 -11.17
CA ASN A 7 18.41 0.24 -11.10
C ASN A 7 17.17 -0.43 -10.51
N CYS A 8 16.46 0.25 -9.61
CA CYS A 8 15.20 -0.21 -9.05
C CYS A 8 14.08 -0.03 -10.08
N GLY A 9 14.10 1.11 -10.78
CA GLY A 9 13.10 1.50 -11.77
C GLY A 9 12.99 0.62 -13.00
N LYS A 10 13.90 -0.35 -13.20
CA LYS A 10 13.73 -1.39 -14.23
C LYS A 10 12.52 -2.30 -13.97
N CYS A 11 12.18 -2.51 -12.69
CA CYS A 11 11.11 -3.42 -12.29
C CYS A 11 10.05 -2.73 -11.41
N HIS A 12 10.47 -1.79 -10.58
CA HIS A 12 9.59 -1.04 -9.68
C HIS A 12 9.00 0.19 -10.39
N MET A 13 8.22 -0.09 -11.41
CA MET A 13 7.63 0.87 -12.34
C MET A 13 6.25 0.38 -12.79
N SER A 14 5.46 1.28 -13.36
CA SER A 14 4.22 0.95 -14.07
C SER A 14 3.22 0.11 -13.27
N PRO A 15 2.04 -0.18 -13.85
CA PRO A 15 0.81 0.48 -13.47
C PRO A 15 0.22 -0.01 -12.13
N ASP A 16 0.79 -1.01 -11.47
CA ASP A 16 0.35 -1.48 -10.16
C ASP A 16 1.33 -1.13 -9.03
N HIS A 17 2.58 -0.79 -9.35
CA HIS A 17 3.59 -0.35 -8.39
C HIS A 17 4.59 0.64 -9.02
N PRO A 18 4.16 1.87 -9.34
CA PRO A 18 4.91 2.90 -10.06
C PRO A 18 5.89 3.65 -9.14
N GLN A 19 6.75 2.90 -8.44
CA GLN A 19 7.56 3.43 -7.37
C GLN A 19 8.65 4.39 -7.88
N ILE A 20 9.22 4.13 -9.07
CA ILE A 20 10.19 5.03 -9.68
C ILE A 20 9.54 6.33 -10.15
N GLU A 21 8.33 6.27 -10.70
CA GLU A 21 7.59 7.45 -11.14
C GLU A 21 7.23 8.34 -9.94
N ILE A 22 6.72 7.72 -8.86
CA ILE A 22 6.46 8.39 -7.59
C ILE A 22 7.73 9.02 -7.02
N TYR A 23 8.84 8.28 -7.02
CA TYR A 23 10.11 8.80 -6.53
C TYR A 23 10.55 10.03 -7.34
N ASN A 24 10.47 9.94 -8.67
CA ASN A 24 10.92 10.99 -9.57
C ASN A 24 10.10 12.29 -9.43
N GLU A 25 8.79 12.22 -9.17
CA GLU A 25 7.97 13.42 -8.91
C GLU A 25 8.16 13.99 -7.49
N SER A 26 8.54 13.13 -6.54
CA SER A 26 8.70 13.53 -5.15
C SER A 26 9.83 14.57 -5.00
N LYS A 27 9.77 15.37 -3.92
CA LYS A 27 10.87 16.29 -3.58
C LYS A 27 12.19 15.55 -3.35
N HIS A 28 12.16 14.29 -2.92
CA HIS A 28 13.36 13.48 -2.76
C HIS A 28 14.03 13.15 -4.09
N GLY A 29 13.26 12.71 -5.10
CA GLY A 29 13.80 12.44 -6.43
C GLY A 29 14.31 13.71 -7.10
N ILE A 30 13.55 14.80 -7.06
CA ILE A 30 13.98 16.11 -7.58
C ILE A 30 15.30 16.54 -6.93
N ALA A 31 15.42 16.42 -5.60
CA ALA A 31 16.64 16.77 -4.88
C ALA A 31 17.82 15.85 -5.24
N PHE A 32 17.58 14.54 -5.42
CA PHE A 32 18.62 13.59 -5.83
C PHE A 32 19.20 13.95 -7.20
N TYR A 33 18.37 14.17 -8.21
CA TYR A 33 18.86 14.51 -9.54
C TYR A 33 19.56 15.87 -9.56
N ALA A 34 19.08 16.84 -8.79
CA ALA A 34 19.71 18.16 -8.68
C ALA A 34 21.06 18.13 -7.96
N ASN A 35 21.30 17.14 -7.08
CA ASN A 35 22.48 17.07 -6.22
C ASN A 35 23.26 15.77 -6.40
N ARG A 36 23.12 15.09 -7.54
CA ARG A 36 23.69 13.76 -7.76
C ARG A 36 25.20 13.70 -7.52
N ASP A 37 25.92 14.77 -7.86
CA ASP A 37 27.37 14.85 -7.67
C ASP A 37 27.79 14.98 -6.20
N LEU A 38 26.86 15.39 -5.31
CA LEU A 38 27.06 15.45 -3.86
C LEU A 38 26.72 14.14 -3.15
N MET A 39 26.20 13.15 -3.88
CA MET A 39 25.67 11.91 -3.30
C MET A 39 26.68 10.76 -3.28
N ALA A 40 27.73 10.81 -4.12
CA ALA A 40 28.71 9.74 -4.31
C ALA A 40 28.13 8.30 -4.35
N PRO A 41 27.13 8.00 -5.20
CA PRO A 41 26.43 6.70 -5.17
C PRO A 41 27.31 5.49 -5.54
N ASP A 42 28.50 5.70 -6.09
CA ASP A 42 29.52 4.69 -6.41
C ASP A 42 30.60 4.51 -5.34
N LYS A 43 30.55 5.26 -4.24
CA LYS A 43 31.55 5.17 -3.17
C LYS A 43 31.79 3.71 -2.76
N PRO A 44 33.03 3.19 -2.87
CA PRO A 44 33.34 1.83 -2.42
C PRO A 44 33.10 1.66 -0.91
N GLY A 45 32.67 0.47 -0.50
CA GLY A 45 32.42 0.16 0.91
C GLY A 45 31.16 0.85 1.45
N GLU A 46 31.25 1.39 2.67
CA GLU A 46 30.11 1.98 3.37
C GLU A 46 29.61 3.28 2.70
N TRP A 47 28.29 3.37 2.57
CA TRP A 47 27.57 4.55 2.09
C TRP A 47 26.44 4.83 3.07
N VAL A 48 26.68 5.81 3.95
CA VAL A 48 25.91 6.02 5.17
C VAL A 48 25.25 7.38 5.14
N LEU A 49 23.91 7.39 5.15
CA LEU A 49 23.15 8.63 5.30
C LEU A 49 23.50 9.32 6.62
N GLY A 50 23.75 10.63 6.56
CA GLY A 50 24.14 11.46 7.71
C GLY A 50 25.65 11.52 7.96
N ARG A 51 26.46 10.71 7.25
CA ARG A 51 27.93 10.75 7.31
C ARG A 51 28.56 11.00 5.95
N ASP A 52 28.15 10.21 4.95
CA ASP A 52 28.74 10.21 3.61
C ASP A 52 27.97 11.11 2.64
N TYR A 53 26.66 11.28 2.87
CA TYR A 53 25.78 12.15 2.09
C TYR A 53 24.56 12.56 2.92
N SER A 54 23.90 13.65 2.51
CA SER A 54 22.68 14.16 3.15
C SER A 54 21.74 14.93 2.22
N ALA A 55 22.11 15.13 0.95
CA ALA A 55 21.37 16.01 0.04
C ALA A 55 19.98 15.46 -0.34
N ALA A 56 19.84 14.14 -0.50
CA ALA A 56 18.57 13.47 -0.79
C ALA A 56 18.62 11.98 -0.43
N PRO A 57 17.49 11.31 -0.17
CA PRO A 57 17.44 9.86 -0.13
C PRO A 57 17.24 9.26 -1.54
N THR A 58 17.64 8.00 -1.71
CA THR A 58 17.35 7.14 -2.87
C THR A 58 16.52 5.94 -2.40
N CYS A 59 16.05 5.11 -3.34
CA CYS A 59 15.45 3.81 -3.02
C CYS A 59 16.35 2.99 -2.09
N ALA A 60 17.65 2.94 -2.42
CA ALA A 60 18.64 2.22 -1.63
C ALA A 60 18.84 2.83 -0.24
N THR A 61 18.82 4.16 -0.10
CA THR A 61 18.93 4.86 1.19
C THR A 61 17.87 4.36 2.18
N CYS A 62 16.61 4.33 1.74
CA CYS A 62 15.49 4.02 2.61
C CYS A 62 15.34 2.52 2.88
N HIS A 63 15.54 1.66 1.88
CA HIS A 63 15.21 0.24 1.99
C HIS A 63 16.37 -0.66 2.43
N ILE A 64 17.61 -0.36 2.05
CA ILE A 64 18.72 -1.33 2.22
C ILE A 64 20.03 -0.75 2.75
N SER A 65 20.25 0.56 2.64
CA SER A 65 21.54 1.18 3.00
C SER A 65 21.63 1.52 4.47
N SER A 66 22.86 1.69 4.93
CA SER A 66 23.17 2.12 6.29
C SER A 66 22.73 3.56 6.54
N TYR A 67 22.42 3.88 7.79
CA TYR A 67 22.17 5.25 8.25
C TYR A 67 22.70 5.44 9.67
N MET A 68 23.00 6.69 10.03
CA MET A 68 23.23 7.08 11.42
C MET A 68 21.92 7.59 12.02
N ASN A 69 21.57 7.23 13.24
CA ASN A 69 20.48 7.93 13.93
C ASN A 69 20.98 9.27 14.54
N PRO A 70 20.09 10.16 14.99
CA PRO A 70 20.50 11.44 15.59
C PRO A 70 21.39 11.31 16.84
N GLN A 71 21.38 10.15 17.50
CA GLN A 71 22.20 9.83 18.66
C GLN A 71 23.60 9.30 18.26
N GLY A 72 23.92 9.26 16.97
CA GLY A 72 25.19 8.75 16.46
C GLY A 72 25.28 7.22 16.46
N VAL A 73 24.18 6.49 16.60
CA VAL A 73 24.15 5.03 16.46
C VAL A 73 24.13 4.67 14.99
N PHE A 74 25.08 3.83 14.60
CA PHE A 74 25.17 3.27 13.26
C PHE A 74 24.21 2.10 13.09
N HIS A 75 23.39 2.16 12.04
CA HIS A 75 22.58 1.05 11.57
C HIS A 75 23.18 0.53 10.26
N ALA A 76 23.53 -0.77 10.25
CA ALA A 76 24.14 -1.41 9.09
C ALA A 76 23.17 -1.56 7.92
N ASN A 77 23.72 -1.75 6.73
CA ASN A 77 22.97 -2.08 5.54
C ASN A 77 22.46 -3.53 5.61
N THR A 78 21.42 -3.82 4.83
CA THR A 78 20.81 -5.14 4.72
C THR A 78 20.54 -5.45 3.24
N HIS A 79 20.54 -6.73 2.86
CA HIS A 79 20.00 -7.16 1.56
C HIS A 79 18.56 -7.67 1.68
N ASP A 80 18.00 -7.67 2.91
CA ASP A 80 16.61 -7.95 3.19
C ASP A 80 15.79 -6.67 3.02
N VAL A 81 15.24 -6.46 1.82
CA VAL A 81 14.40 -5.29 1.49
C VAL A 81 13.10 -5.26 2.32
N GLY A 82 12.72 -6.38 2.92
CA GLY A 82 11.55 -6.50 3.77
C GLY A 82 11.76 -5.88 5.15
N GLU A 83 12.99 -5.83 5.66
CA GLU A 83 13.27 -5.54 7.08
C GLU A 83 12.60 -4.26 7.62
N ARG A 84 12.39 -3.24 6.78
CA ARG A 84 11.82 -1.93 7.16
C ARG A 84 10.35 -1.73 6.74
N ILE A 85 9.69 -2.74 6.19
CA ILE A 85 8.33 -2.65 5.64
C ILE A 85 7.27 -2.84 6.74
N SER A 86 6.52 -1.78 7.08
CA SER A 86 5.45 -1.85 8.09
C SER A 86 4.06 -2.21 7.52
N TRP A 87 3.86 -2.13 6.21
CA TRP A 87 2.58 -2.37 5.52
C TRP A 87 2.76 -3.30 4.32
N THR A 88 1.80 -4.21 4.11
CA THR A 88 1.70 -4.93 2.83
C THR A 88 0.91 -4.13 1.79
N LEU A 89 1.60 -3.60 0.79
CA LEU A 89 0.99 -2.79 -0.28
C LEU A 89 0.63 -3.57 -1.56
N GLY A 90 0.68 -4.93 -1.55
CA GLY A 90 0.15 -5.84 -2.61
C GLY A 90 -1.32 -6.37 -2.53
N PRO A 91 -1.81 -6.97 -1.41
CA PRO A 91 -3.14 -7.61 -1.27
C PRO A 91 -4.37 -6.69 -1.15
N VAL A 92 -5.54 -7.01 -1.73
CA VAL A 92 -6.81 -6.23 -1.67
C VAL A 92 -7.00 -5.39 -0.39
N ILE A 93 -6.99 -6.04 0.78
CA ILE A 93 -7.05 -5.41 2.10
C ILE A 93 -5.65 -5.42 2.71
N ARG A 94 -5.22 -4.26 3.19
CA ARG A 94 -3.87 -4.04 3.73
C ARG A 94 -3.82 -4.32 5.21
N THR A 95 -2.73 -4.94 5.64
CA THR A 95 -2.43 -5.25 7.04
C THR A 95 -1.03 -4.78 7.39
N LYS A 96 -0.80 -4.50 8.67
CA LYS A 96 0.57 -4.25 9.13
C LYS A 96 1.34 -5.56 9.11
N LEU A 97 2.65 -5.48 8.89
CA LEU A 97 3.50 -6.67 8.80
C LEU A 97 4.49 -6.73 9.96
N ASN A 98 4.37 -7.74 10.79
CA ASN A 98 5.45 -8.19 11.66
C ASN A 98 6.41 -9.08 10.85
N LEU A 99 7.63 -9.24 11.32
CA LEU A 99 8.62 -10.16 10.76
C LEU A 99 8.96 -11.20 11.82
N VAL A 100 8.78 -12.47 11.49
CA VAL A 100 9.21 -13.58 12.36
C VAL A 100 10.47 -14.18 11.75
N GLU A 101 11.51 -14.28 12.56
CA GLU A 101 12.78 -14.89 12.20
C GLU A 101 12.98 -16.16 13.01
N TYR A 102 13.45 -17.21 12.34
CA TYR A 102 13.66 -18.53 12.91
C TYR A 102 15.15 -18.80 13.14
N GLU A 103 15.45 -19.80 13.98
CA GLU A 103 16.85 -20.12 14.36
C GLU A 103 17.73 -20.54 13.18
N ASP A 104 17.13 -21.04 12.09
CA ASP A 104 17.81 -21.39 10.84
C ASP A 104 18.03 -20.18 9.90
N GLY A 105 17.62 -18.98 10.32
CA GLY A 105 17.71 -17.75 9.55
C GLY A 105 16.56 -17.55 8.55
N PHE A 106 15.60 -18.48 8.46
CA PHE A 106 14.38 -18.26 7.68
C PHE A 106 13.60 -17.09 8.27
N LYS A 107 12.93 -16.33 7.40
CA LYS A 107 12.08 -15.22 7.80
C LYS A 107 10.80 -15.22 6.99
N GLU A 108 9.70 -14.84 7.63
CA GLU A 108 8.45 -14.62 6.93
C GLU A 108 7.68 -13.43 7.54
N ASP A 109 6.89 -12.78 6.69
CA ASP A 109 5.99 -11.72 7.12
C ASP A 109 4.75 -12.31 7.81
N TYR A 110 4.44 -11.80 9.00
CA TYR A 110 3.24 -12.11 9.77
C TYR A 110 2.30 -10.89 9.78
N PRO A 111 1.16 -10.94 9.07
CA PRO A 111 0.12 -9.91 9.18
C PRO A 111 -0.30 -9.69 10.63
N ASP A 112 -0.57 -8.44 11.02
CA ASP A 112 -1.09 -8.08 12.35
C ASP A 112 -2.47 -8.69 12.66
N THR A 113 -3.19 -9.15 11.64
CA THR A 113 -4.42 -9.93 11.79
C THR A 113 -4.20 -11.40 12.15
N ARG A 114 -2.95 -11.89 12.11
CA ARG A 114 -2.57 -13.26 12.50
C ARG A 114 -1.93 -13.22 13.88
N GLU A 115 -2.32 -14.16 14.75
CA GLU A 115 -1.69 -14.30 16.07
C GLU A 115 -0.19 -14.61 15.90
N LEU A 116 0.64 -13.86 16.61
CA LEU A 116 2.09 -14.04 16.59
C LEU A 116 2.47 -15.31 17.36
N PRO A 117 3.44 -16.09 16.86
CA PRO A 117 3.96 -17.23 17.60
C PRO A 117 4.76 -16.73 18.81
N THR A 118 5.11 -17.66 19.72
CA THR A 118 5.95 -17.32 20.88
C THR A 118 7.43 -17.54 20.55
N ILE A 119 8.31 -16.67 21.05
CA ILE A 119 9.75 -16.89 20.90
C ILE A 119 10.14 -18.23 21.55
N GLY A 120 10.87 -19.05 20.81
CA GLY A 120 11.26 -20.40 21.23
C GLY A 120 10.23 -21.50 20.98
N SER A 121 9.01 -21.18 20.51
CA SER A 121 8.04 -22.20 20.08
C SER A 121 8.39 -22.75 18.70
N GLU A 122 8.00 -24.00 18.45
CA GLU A 122 8.08 -24.61 17.13
C GLU A 122 6.82 -24.28 16.30
N VAL A 123 7.02 -23.85 15.06
CA VAL A 123 5.97 -23.52 14.09
C VAL A 123 6.27 -24.27 12.80
N VAL A 124 5.26 -24.91 12.24
CA VAL A 124 5.39 -25.53 10.91
C VAL A 124 5.27 -24.44 9.86
N THR A 125 6.30 -24.32 9.03
CA THR A 125 6.37 -23.38 7.91
C THR A 125 6.34 -24.15 6.59
N THR A 126 6.02 -23.48 5.49
CA THR A 126 6.04 -24.09 4.15
C THR A 126 7.19 -23.53 3.33
N GLU A 127 8.04 -24.41 2.82
CA GLU A 127 9.09 -24.07 1.85
C GLU A 127 8.74 -24.61 0.47
N LYS A 128 9.13 -23.87 -0.57
CA LYS A 128 9.03 -24.36 -1.95
C LYS A 128 10.42 -24.75 -2.45
N VAL A 129 10.59 -26.02 -2.78
CA VAL A 129 11.86 -26.60 -3.25
C VAL A 129 11.65 -27.13 -4.67
N VAL A 130 12.66 -26.97 -5.54
CA VAL A 130 12.63 -27.58 -6.87
C VAL A 130 13.18 -29.00 -6.77
N GLU A 131 12.36 -29.98 -7.10
CA GLU A 131 12.71 -31.40 -7.13
C GLU A 131 12.31 -31.98 -8.48
N ASN A 132 13.26 -32.59 -9.19
CA ASN A 132 13.04 -33.14 -10.54
C ASN A 132 12.35 -32.12 -11.46
N GLU A 133 12.87 -30.89 -11.49
CA GLU A 133 12.34 -29.76 -12.28
C GLU A 133 10.91 -29.32 -11.90
N THR A 134 10.37 -29.83 -10.80
CA THR A 134 9.03 -29.51 -10.30
C THR A 134 9.11 -28.75 -8.99
N LEU A 135 8.35 -27.66 -8.85
CA LEU A 135 8.26 -26.91 -7.60
C LEU A 135 7.32 -27.65 -6.62
N VAL A 136 7.86 -28.17 -5.53
CA VAL A 136 7.10 -28.88 -4.48
C VAL A 136 7.12 -28.10 -3.17
N SER A 137 6.03 -28.20 -2.41
CA SER A 137 5.91 -27.59 -1.08
C SER A 137 6.29 -28.61 -0.01
N ARG A 138 7.20 -28.25 0.89
CA ARG A 138 7.58 -29.04 2.06
C ARG A 138 7.19 -28.32 3.34
N GLU A 139 6.65 -29.08 4.29
CA GLU A 139 6.46 -28.60 5.65
C GLU A 139 7.77 -28.74 6.43
N VAL A 140 8.21 -27.64 7.04
CA VAL A 140 9.46 -27.57 7.79
C VAL A 140 9.15 -27.03 9.18
N PRO A 141 9.31 -27.84 10.25
CA PRO A 141 9.20 -27.35 11.61
C PRO A 141 10.37 -26.42 11.93
N ARG A 142 10.06 -25.24 12.43
CA ARG A 142 11.05 -24.20 12.74
C ARG A 142 10.83 -23.62 14.11
N ARG A 143 11.93 -23.34 14.81
CA ARG A 143 11.88 -22.69 16.11
C ARG A 143 12.04 -21.18 15.97
N VAL A 144 11.11 -20.43 16.56
CA VAL A 144 11.10 -18.96 16.47
C VAL A 144 12.27 -18.39 17.27
N ALA A 145 13.15 -17.63 16.61
CA ALA A 145 14.30 -16.98 17.23
C ALA A 145 13.99 -15.54 17.65
N ARG A 146 13.31 -14.78 16.78
CA ARG A 146 13.05 -13.35 16.99
C ARG A 146 11.76 -12.92 16.32
N ILE A 147 11.11 -11.92 16.90
CA ILE A 147 9.94 -11.27 16.31
C ILE A 147 10.25 -9.77 16.26
N VAL A 148 10.09 -9.18 15.08
CA VAL A 148 10.15 -7.74 14.86
C VAL A 148 8.75 -7.26 14.55
N THR A 149 8.18 -6.47 15.44
CA THR A 149 6.82 -5.98 15.27
C THR A 149 6.77 -4.90 14.18
N TRP A 150 5.59 -4.67 13.59
CA TRP A 150 5.44 -3.70 12.51
C TRP A 150 5.85 -2.27 12.91
N ASP A 151 5.67 -1.91 14.18
CA ASP A 151 6.07 -0.62 14.75
C ASP A 151 7.58 -0.54 14.91
N GLN A 152 8.26 -1.63 15.28
CA GLN A 152 9.72 -1.70 15.27
C GLN A 152 10.28 -1.56 13.86
N ARG A 153 9.69 -2.24 12.86
CA ARG A 153 10.07 -2.08 11.43
C ARG A 153 9.88 -0.64 10.97
N ARG A 154 8.81 0.01 11.41
CA ARG A 154 8.58 1.43 11.15
C ARG A 154 9.63 2.33 11.79
N GLU A 155 10.00 2.08 13.03
CA GLU A 155 11.05 2.85 13.70
C GLU A 155 12.41 2.70 13.01
N LEU A 156 12.71 1.52 12.45
CA LEU A 156 13.88 1.32 11.58
C LEU A 156 13.80 2.21 10.32
N MET A 157 12.65 2.30 9.66
CA MET A 157 12.47 3.22 8.53
C MET A 157 12.59 4.69 8.94
N LYS A 158 11.97 5.09 10.05
CA LYS A 158 12.07 6.46 10.59
C LYS A 158 13.52 6.85 10.93
N GLY A 159 14.37 5.89 11.28
CA GLY A 159 15.79 6.12 11.49
C GLY A 159 16.48 6.81 10.32
N ALA A 160 16.14 6.43 9.07
CA ALA A 160 16.64 7.13 7.89
C ALA A 160 16.08 8.56 7.80
N CYS A 161 14.77 8.75 8.04
CA CYS A 161 14.11 10.06 7.98
C CYS A 161 14.71 11.08 8.96
N ARG A 162 15.10 10.63 10.16
CA ARG A 162 15.65 11.47 11.24
C ARG A 162 16.99 12.12 10.92
N ASN A 163 17.66 11.72 9.84
CA ASN A 163 18.86 12.41 9.37
C ASN A 163 18.58 13.79 8.78
N CYS A 164 17.33 14.04 8.35
CA CYS A 164 16.94 15.26 7.64
C CYS A 164 15.69 15.93 8.22
N HIS A 165 14.82 15.18 8.90
CA HIS A 165 13.54 15.65 9.40
C HIS A 165 13.41 15.47 10.91
N ASN A 166 12.64 16.35 11.56
CA ASN A 166 12.27 16.20 12.97
C ASN A 166 11.15 15.16 13.13
N ASP A 167 11.00 14.62 14.35
CA ASP A 167 10.01 13.59 14.66
C ASP A 167 8.57 14.03 14.38
N THR A 168 8.19 15.29 14.66
CA THR A 168 6.84 15.81 14.37
C THR A 168 6.49 15.71 12.89
N TYR A 169 7.43 16.07 11.99
CA TYR A 169 7.22 15.94 10.56
C TYR A 169 7.07 14.47 10.15
N ILE A 170 7.93 13.60 10.68
CA ILE A 170 7.96 12.17 10.38
C ILE A 170 6.66 11.50 10.84
N ASP A 171 6.23 11.77 12.06
CA ASP A 171 5.03 11.18 12.64
C ASP A 171 3.76 11.64 11.91
N ASN A 172 3.69 12.92 11.52
CA ASN A 172 2.60 13.43 10.69
C ASN A 172 2.58 12.77 9.30
N PHE A 173 3.74 12.55 8.69
CA PHE A 173 3.84 11.81 7.43
C PHE A 173 3.27 10.38 7.57
N TYR A 174 3.72 9.63 8.58
CA TYR A 174 3.22 8.27 8.80
C TYR A 174 1.75 8.22 9.20
N LYS A 175 1.26 9.24 9.93
CA LYS A 175 -0.17 9.37 10.21
C LYS A 175 -0.97 9.53 8.92
N HIS A 176 -0.58 10.44 8.03
CA HIS A 176 -1.28 10.62 6.74
C HIS A 176 -1.24 9.36 5.88
N PHE A 177 -0.08 8.68 5.82
CA PHE A 177 0.05 7.42 5.10
C PHE A 177 -0.88 6.34 5.69
N ASP A 178 -0.89 6.17 7.00
CA ASP A 178 -1.75 5.20 7.67
C ASP A 178 -3.24 5.52 7.47
N ASP A 179 -3.63 6.78 7.66
CA ASP A 179 -5.02 7.23 7.48
C ASP A 179 -5.51 6.97 6.05
N LEU A 180 -4.65 7.18 5.03
CA LEU A 180 -5.00 6.85 3.64
C LEU A 180 -5.19 5.34 3.43
N VAL A 181 -4.28 4.52 3.94
CA VAL A 181 -4.38 3.06 3.82
C VAL A 181 -5.67 2.56 4.48
N VAL A 182 -5.98 3.08 5.68
CA VAL A 182 -7.23 2.77 6.40
C VAL A 182 -8.45 3.26 5.62
N LEU A 183 -8.44 4.49 5.13
CA LEU A 183 -9.52 5.04 4.30
C LEU A 183 -9.80 4.13 3.09
N TYR A 184 -8.76 3.74 2.36
CA TYR A 184 -8.91 2.83 1.24
C TYR A 184 -9.51 1.48 1.66
N ASN A 185 -8.95 0.87 2.71
CA ASN A 185 -9.38 -0.43 3.21
C ASN A 185 -10.86 -0.43 3.57
N GLU A 186 -11.28 0.55 4.37
CA GLU A 186 -12.63 0.59 4.95
C GLU A 186 -13.67 1.10 3.95
N LYS A 187 -13.36 2.15 3.19
CA LYS A 187 -14.33 2.79 2.28
C LYS A 187 -14.52 2.02 0.97
N PHE A 188 -13.48 1.36 0.46
CA PHE A 188 -13.51 0.75 -0.88
C PHE A 188 -13.22 -0.75 -0.84
N ALA A 189 -12.09 -1.16 -0.27
CA ALA A 189 -11.59 -2.53 -0.41
C ALA A 189 -12.49 -3.59 0.25
N ARG A 190 -12.87 -3.37 1.53
CA ARG A 190 -13.72 -4.30 2.28
C ARG A 190 -15.13 -4.38 1.68
N PRO A 191 -15.84 -3.27 1.40
CA PRO A 191 -17.13 -3.33 0.71
C PRO A 191 -17.05 -4.05 -0.63
N ALA A 192 -16.07 -3.71 -1.48
CA ALA A 192 -15.90 -4.35 -2.79
C ALA A 192 -15.67 -5.87 -2.67
N LYS A 193 -14.74 -6.27 -1.79
CA LYS A 193 -14.47 -7.69 -1.53
C LYS A 193 -15.72 -8.42 -1.03
N ASN A 194 -16.49 -7.80 -0.14
CA ASN A 194 -17.73 -8.37 0.38
C ASN A 194 -18.77 -8.59 -0.73
N PHE A 195 -18.96 -7.63 -1.65
CA PHE A 195 -19.83 -7.83 -2.82
C PHE A 195 -19.36 -8.99 -3.70
N MET A 196 -18.07 -9.09 -3.97
CA MET A 196 -17.51 -10.19 -4.76
C MET A 196 -17.69 -11.56 -4.07
N GLU A 197 -17.55 -11.62 -2.74
CA GLU A 197 -17.77 -12.83 -1.95
C GLU A 197 -19.25 -13.25 -1.92
N MET A 198 -20.16 -12.28 -1.78
CA MET A 198 -21.60 -12.54 -1.86
C MET A 198 -21.98 -13.06 -3.26
N LEU A 199 -21.46 -12.46 -4.34
CA LEU A 199 -21.76 -12.90 -5.72
C LEU A 199 -21.29 -14.34 -5.96
N LYS A 200 -20.14 -14.73 -5.41
CA LYS A 200 -19.66 -16.12 -5.44
C LYS A 200 -20.57 -17.05 -4.62
N THR A 201 -20.91 -16.64 -3.40
CA THR A 201 -21.76 -17.44 -2.49
C THR A 201 -23.14 -17.68 -3.06
N ASP A 202 -23.72 -16.67 -3.71
CA ASP A 202 -24.99 -16.76 -4.41
C ASP A 202 -24.88 -17.49 -5.75
N GLY A 203 -23.69 -17.93 -6.16
CA GLY A 203 -23.42 -18.64 -7.41
C GLY A 203 -23.68 -17.79 -8.66
N VAL A 204 -23.52 -16.47 -8.56
CA VAL A 204 -23.49 -15.57 -9.73
C VAL A 204 -22.12 -15.66 -10.41
N LEU A 205 -21.04 -15.66 -9.62
CA LEU A 205 -19.68 -15.83 -10.13
C LEU A 205 -19.19 -17.25 -9.89
N ASN A 206 -18.54 -17.86 -10.88
CA ASN A 206 -17.83 -19.10 -10.71
C ASN A 206 -16.41 -18.83 -10.16
N PRO A 207 -16.03 -19.40 -9.00
CA PRO A 207 -14.67 -19.25 -8.46
C PRO A 207 -13.55 -19.75 -9.39
N ASP A 208 -13.86 -20.72 -10.25
CA ASP A 208 -12.90 -21.35 -11.17
C ASP A 208 -12.83 -20.66 -12.54
N ALA A 209 -13.68 -19.66 -12.80
CA ALA A 209 -13.68 -18.88 -14.03
C ALA A 209 -13.39 -17.40 -13.71
N PRO A 210 -12.11 -17.03 -13.50
CA PRO A 210 -11.74 -15.64 -13.31
C PRO A 210 -12.03 -14.85 -14.59
N PHE A 211 -12.48 -13.60 -14.43
CA PHE A 211 -12.67 -12.64 -15.52
C PHE A 211 -13.77 -12.98 -16.54
N GLU A 212 -14.72 -13.85 -16.19
CA GLU A 212 -15.88 -14.18 -17.02
C GLU A 212 -16.95 -13.07 -17.02
N HIS A 213 -17.00 -12.24 -15.97
CA HIS A 213 -17.89 -11.10 -15.84
C HIS A 213 -17.12 -9.78 -15.73
N GLU A 214 -17.69 -8.69 -16.28
CA GLU A 214 -17.14 -7.34 -16.21
C GLU A 214 -16.79 -6.90 -14.78
N VAL A 215 -17.65 -7.23 -13.80
CA VAL A 215 -17.41 -6.91 -12.39
C VAL A 215 -16.09 -7.48 -11.84
N GLN A 216 -15.62 -8.62 -12.36
CA GLN A 216 -14.33 -9.19 -11.94
C GLN A 216 -13.14 -8.38 -12.49
N TRP A 217 -13.26 -7.84 -13.72
CA TRP A 217 -12.27 -6.93 -14.30
C TRP A 217 -12.23 -5.61 -13.54
N VAL A 218 -13.38 -4.97 -13.36
CA VAL A 218 -13.47 -3.69 -12.64
C VAL A 218 -12.96 -3.84 -11.20
N PHE A 219 -13.34 -4.91 -10.51
CA PHE A 219 -12.81 -5.19 -9.17
C PHE A 219 -11.29 -5.35 -9.17
N TRP A 220 -10.73 -6.09 -10.13
CA TRP A 220 -9.29 -6.29 -10.23
C TRP A 220 -8.55 -4.98 -10.48
N GLU A 221 -9.00 -4.15 -11.42
CA GLU A 221 -8.41 -2.82 -11.66
C GLU A 221 -8.44 -1.92 -10.42
N LEU A 222 -9.58 -1.89 -9.72
CA LEU A 222 -9.80 -1.08 -8.52
C LEU A 222 -8.78 -1.36 -7.41
N TRP A 223 -8.43 -2.63 -7.19
CA TRP A 223 -7.49 -2.99 -6.12
C TRP A 223 -6.06 -3.22 -6.57
N HIS A 224 -5.86 -3.81 -7.75
CA HIS A 224 -4.56 -4.20 -8.27
C HIS A 224 -3.83 -2.98 -8.83
N HIS A 225 -4.50 -2.14 -9.62
CA HIS A 225 -3.87 -0.96 -10.19
C HIS A 225 -4.11 0.24 -9.30
N GLU A 226 -5.34 0.73 -9.24
CA GLU A 226 -5.63 2.06 -8.69
C GLU A 226 -5.33 2.14 -7.19
N GLY A 227 -5.85 1.17 -6.44
CA GLY A 227 -5.58 1.11 -5.02
C GLY A 227 -4.08 0.99 -4.71
N ARG A 228 -3.36 0.08 -5.38
CA ARG A 228 -1.95 -0.15 -5.06
C ARG A 228 -1.14 1.10 -5.29
N ARG A 229 -1.34 1.77 -6.42
CA ARG A 229 -0.68 3.02 -6.74
C ARG A 229 -0.99 4.10 -5.71
N ALA A 230 -2.24 4.28 -5.26
CA ALA A 230 -2.61 5.29 -4.25
C ALA A 230 -1.74 5.16 -2.98
N ARG A 231 -1.58 3.92 -2.52
CA ARG A 231 -0.83 3.62 -1.30
C ARG A 231 0.67 3.77 -1.48
N HIS A 232 1.19 3.39 -2.65
CA HIS A 232 2.59 3.65 -2.98
C HIS A 232 2.85 5.16 -3.06
N GLY A 233 1.98 5.94 -3.71
CA GLY A 233 2.06 7.40 -3.78
C GLY A 233 2.17 8.01 -2.39
N ALA A 234 1.28 7.60 -1.48
CA ALA A 234 1.29 8.10 -0.11
C ALA A 234 2.52 7.69 0.68
N SER A 235 3.02 6.47 0.46
CA SER A 235 4.21 5.96 1.15
C SER A 235 5.52 6.62 0.74
N MET A 236 5.56 7.33 -0.40
CA MET A 236 6.78 7.87 -0.99
C MET A 236 6.64 9.34 -1.41
N MET A 237 5.68 10.07 -0.84
CA MET A 237 5.48 11.52 -1.06
C MET A 237 5.19 11.89 -2.52
N GLY A 238 4.41 11.05 -3.23
CA GLY A 238 3.87 11.34 -4.55
C GLY A 238 2.42 11.79 -4.47
N PRO A 239 2.12 13.10 -4.36
CA PRO A 239 0.76 13.59 -4.20
C PRO A 239 -0.11 13.33 -5.43
N ASP A 240 0.45 13.36 -6.64
CA ASP A 240 -0.30 13.16 -7.88
C ASP A 240 -0.70 11.70 -8.04
N TYR A 241 0.25 10.79 -7.77
CA TYR A 241 0.00 9.34 -7.61
C TYR A 241 -0.78 8.98 -6.34
N THR A 242 -1.01 9.89 -5.42
CA THR A 242 -1.94 9.61 -4.31
C THR A 242 -3.35 9.99 -4.72
N HIS A 243 -3.50 11.11 -5.42
CA HIS A 243 -4.79 11.74 -5.69
C HIS A 243 -5.29 11.48 -7.11
N TRP A 244 -4.73 12.14 -8.11
CA TRP A 244 -5.28 12.22 -9.47
C TRP A 244 -5.14 10.92 -10.25
N HIS A 245 -3.97 10.30 -10.19
CA HIS A 245 -3.78 9.03 -10.87
C HIS A 245 -4.54 7.89 -10.19
N GLU A 246 -4.99 8.08 -8.94
CA GLU A 246 -5.43 6.98 -8.06
C GLU A 246 -6.70 7.22 -7.27
N MET A 247 -6.68 7.89 -6.11
CA MET A 247 -7.89 7.98 -5.27
C MET A 247 -9.09 8.61 -6.02
N TYR A 248 -8.80 9.46 -7.01
CA TYR A 248 -9.78 9.92 -7.99
C TYR A 248 -10.35 8.77 -8.83
N GLU A 249 -9.50 7.96 -9.46
CA GLU A 249 -9.91 6.79 -10.26
C GLU A 249 -10.59 5.72 -9.39
N VAL A 250 -10.04 5.39 -8.21
CA VAL A 250 -10.67 4.49 -7.23
C VAL A 250 -12.09 4.94 -6.93
N ALA A 251 -12.29 6.22 -6.61
CA ALA A 251 -13.62 6.73 -6.33
C ALA A 251 -14.50 6.64 -7.58
N LYS A 252 -14.03 7.18 -8.71
CA LYS A 252 -14.78 7.22 -9.96
C LYS A 252 -15.24 5.82 -10.39
N HIS A 253 -14.33 4.86 -10.48
CA HIS A 253 -14.62 3.49 -10.91
C HIS A 253 -15.41 2.71 -9.86
N TYR A 254 -15.18 2.95 -8.56
CA TYR A 254 -16.02 2.33 -7.52
C TYR A 254 -17.50 2.68 -7.69
N TYR A 255 -17.80 3.98 -7.83
CA TYR A 255 -19.19 4.44 -7.90
C TYR A 255 -19.82 4.27 -9.29
N SER A 256 -19.06 4.54 -10.36
CA SER A 256 -19.61 4.62 -11.71
C SER A 256 -19.61 3.27 -12.44
N ASP A 257 -18.69 2.36 -12.06
CA ASP A 257 -18.47 1.11 -12.80
C ASP A 257 -18.69 -0.11 -11.91
N PHE A 258 -18.02 -0.20 -10.76
CA PHE A 258 -18.04 -1.40 -9.90
C PHE A 258 -19.42 -1.67 -9.32
N LEU A 259 -20.05 -0.69 -8.66
CA LEU A 259 -21.37 -0.89 -8.05
C LEU A 259 -22.46 -1.22 -9.09
N PRO A 260 -22.54 -0.55 -10.25
CA PRO A 260 -23.43 -0.97 -11.33
C PRO A 260 -23.09 -2.38 -11.87
N ALA A 261 -21.81 -2.70 -12.07
CA ALA A 261 -21.39 -4.02 -12.55
C ALA A 261 -21.75 -5.15 -11.57
N VAL A 262 -21.76 -4.89 -10.26
CA VAL A 262 -22.25 -5.83 -9.23
C VAL A 262 -23.73 -6.17 -9.46
N VAL A 263 -24.58 -5.15 -9.69
CA VAL A 263 -26.01 -5.36 -9.96
C VAL A 263 -26.20 -6.07 -11.30
N HIS A 264 -25.50 -5.62 -12.34
CA HIS A 264 -25.59 -6.20 -13.68
C HIS A 264 -25.18 -7.68 -13.68
N ALA A 265 -24.08 -8.04 -13.02
CA ALA A 265 -23.67 -9.44 -12.89
C ALA A 265 -24.78 -10.29 -12.24
N ALA A 266 -25.41 -9.80 -11.17
CA ALA A 266 -26.52 -10.50 -10.52
C ALA A 266 -27.75 -10.65 -11.43
N GLU A 267 -28.08 -9.64 -12.24
CA GLU A 267 -29.19 -9.68 -13.21
C GLU A 267 -29.00 -10.75 -14.28
N THR A 268 -27.75 -11.01 -14.71
CA THR A 268 -27.47 -12.08 -15.68
C THR A 268 -27.88 -13.46 -15.18
N LYS A 269 -27.90 -13.67 -13.86
CA LYS A 269 -28.35 -14.91 -13.25
C LYS A 269 -29.88 -15.03 -13.27
N ASN A 270 -30.59 -14.00 -12.79
CA ASN A 270 -32.05 -13.86 -12.91
C ASN A 270 -32.53 -12.49 -12.35
N PRO A 271 -33.79 -12.07 -12.64
CA PRO A 271 -34.33 -10.79 -12.16
C PRO A 271 -34.46 -10.66 -10.63
N GLU A 272 -34.58 -11.75 -9.89
CA GLU A 272 -34.66 -11.70 -8.42
C GLU A 272 -33.30 -11.35 -7.82
N MET A 273 -32.23 -11.94 -8.34
CA MET A 273 -30.85 -11.62 -7.97
C MET A 273 -30.51 -10.17 -8.29
N GLY A 274 -30.92 -9.67 -9.45
CA GLY A 274 -30.77 -8.25 -9.80
C GLY A 274 -31.40 -7.32 -8.74
N ARG A 275 -32.66 -7.58 -8.36
CA ARG A 275 -33.34 -6.80 -7.31
C ARG A 275 -32.65 -6.90 -5.95
N LYS A 276 -32.16 -8.09 -5.57
CA LYS A 276 -31.41 -8.29 -4.31
C LYS A 276 -30.17 -7.39 -4.28
N TYR A 277 -29.35 -7.41 -5.33
CA TYR A 277 -28.10 -6.65 -5.36
C TYR A 277 -28.33 -5.15 -5.54
N ALA A 278 -29.35 -4.73 -6.28
CA ALA A 278 -29.76 -3.33 -6.33
C ALA A 278 -30.07 -2.78 -4.94
N ALA A 279 -30.85 -3.52 -4.14
CA ALA A 279 -31.16 -3.14 -2.76
C ALA A 279 -29.92 -3.16 -1.84
N LEU A 280 -28.99 -4.11 -2.02
CA LEU A 280 -27.73 -4.13 -1.25
C LEU A 280 -26.84 -2.93 -1.57
N VAL A 281 -26.75 -2.55 -2.84
CA VAL A 281 -26.01 -1.36 -3.29
C VAL A 281 -26.68 -0.09 -2.75
N GLU A 282 -28.01 0.04 -2.83
CA GLU A 282 -28.74 1.18 -2.27
C GLU A 282 -28.50 1.32 -0.76
N ASN A 283 -28.60 0.22 0.00
CA ASN A 283 -28.31 0.21 1.43
C ASN A 283 -26.85 0.55 1.75
N HIS A 284 -25.90 0.13 0.92
CA HIS A 284 -24.50 0.54 1.05
C HIS A 284 -24.34 2.04 0.84
N LEU A 285 -24.97 2.60 -0.19
CA LEU A 285 -24.93 4.02 -0.54
C LEU A 285 -25.71 4.93 0.44
N ALA A 286 -26.56 4.35 1.28
CA ALA A 286 -27.30 5.08 2.32
C ALA A 286 -26.45 5.42 3.56
N ARG A 287 -25.27 4.82 3.72
CA ARG A 287 -24.39 5.03 4.89
C ARG A 287 -23.78 6.45 4.91
N GLU A 288 -23.35 6.88 6.09
CA GLU A 288 -22.88 8.25 6.34
C GLU A 288 -21.72 8.67 5.45
N GLU A 289 -20.77 7.77 5.18
CA GLU A 289 -19.57 8.00 4.36
C GLU A 289 -19.86 8.31 2.88
N HIS A 290 -21.12 8.10 2.45
CA HIS A 290 -21.63 8.36 1.10
C HIS A 290 -22.58 9.57 1.02
N THR A 291 -22.72 10.33 2.12
CA THR A 291 -23.63 11.50 2.19
C THR A 291 -23.38 12.52 1.08
N TRP A 292 -22.15 12.63 0.59
CA TRP A 292 -21.78 13.50 -0.53
C TRP A 292 -22.60 13.27 -1.81
N MET A 293 -23.17 12.07 -2.00
CA MET A 293 -24.02 11.75 -3.16
C MET A 293 -25.44 12.30 -3.05
N LYS A 294 -25.90 12.67 -1.85
CA LYS A 294 -27.22 13.28 -1.65
C LYS A 294 -27.26 14.74 -2.15
N GLY A 295 -26.10 15.32 -2.44
CA GLY A 295 -25.95 16.74 -2.75
C GLY A 295 -26.09 17.61 -1.51
N LEU A 296 -25.96 18.93 -1.71
CA LEU A 296 -26.19 19.92 -0.66
C LEU A 296 -27.67 20.28 -0.61
N SER A 297 -28.22 20.47 0.59
CA SER A 297 -29.49 21.17 0.76
C SER A 297 -29.41 22.61 0.25
N VAL A 298 -30.56 23.25 0.02
CA VAL A 298 -30.63 24.66 -0.41
C VAL A 298 -29.87 25.57 0.56
N GLU A 299 -30.05 25.34 1.87
CA GLU A 299 -29.41 26.10 2.94
C GLU A 299 -27.88 25.91 2.94
N GLU A 300 -27.41 24.67 2.76
CA GLU A 300 -25.97 24.38 2.66
C GLU A 300 -25.35 24.98 1.40
N ALA A 301 -26.07 24.94 0.27
CA ALA A 301 -25.63 25.54 -0.98
C ALA A 301 -25.59 27.08 -0.91
N GLU A 302 -26.55 27.71 -0.24
CA GLU A 302 -26.54 29.17 0.04
C GLU A 302 -25.40 29.56 0.99
N LYS A 303 -25.17 28.77 2.04
CA LYS A 303 -24.05 28.97 2.96
C LYS A 303 -22.70 28.83 2.24
N LEU A 304 -22.57 27.84 1.35
CA LEU A 304 -21.37 27.65 0.55
C LEU A 304 -21.16 28.85 -0.39
N ARG A 305 -22.19 29.28 -1.13
CA ARG A 305 -22.11 30.44 -2.03
C ARG A 305 -21.74 31.72 -1.30
N SER A 306 -22.45 32.07 -0.23
CA SER A 306 -22.13 33.26 0.58
C SER A 306 -20.72 33.22 1.18
N THR A 307 -20.20 32.04 1.53
CA THR A 307 -18.81 31.88 1.96
C THR A 307 -17.82 32.15 0.82
N TYR A 308 -18.12 31.70 -0.39
CA TYR A 308 -17.31 31.97 -1.58
C TYR A 308 -17.36 33.44 -1.98
N GLU A 309 -18.54 34.06 -2.02
CA GLU A 309 -18.72 35.50 -2.28
C GLU A 309 -17.92 36.34 -1.27
N ALA A 310 -18.05 36.05 0.03
CA ALA A 310 -17.34 36.78 1.07
C ALA A 310 -15.81 36.59 1.02
N ARG A 311 -15.33 35.44 0.55
CA ARG A 311 -13.90 35.09 0.54
C ARG A 311 -13.19 35.46 -0.76
N TYR A 312 -13.88 35.35 -1.88
CA TYR A 312 -13.31 35.43 -3.22
C TYR A 312 -13.97 36.48 -4.12
N ASP A 313 -15.03 37.16 -3.66
CA ASP A 313 -15.82 38.10 -4.46
C ASP A 313 -16.39 37.45 -5.74
N GLN A 314 -16.73 36.15 -5.63
CA GLN A 314 -17.25 35.29 -6.71
C GLN A 314 -18.66 34.79 -6.44
#